data_AF-L2G039-F1
#
_entry.id   AF-L2G039-F1
#
_cell.length_a   1.000
_cell.length_b   1.000
_cell.length_c   1.000
_cell.angle_alpha   90.00
_cell.angle_beta   90.00
_cell.angle_gamma   90.00
#
_symmetry.space_group_name_H-M   'P 1'
#
loop_
_entity.id
_entity.type
_entity.pdbx_description
1 polymer ?
#
loop_
_entity_poly.entity_id
_entity_poly.type
_entity_poly.pdbx_seq_one_letter_code
_entity_poly.pdbx_strand_id
1 'polypeptide(L)'
;MLANNIIGTLVLGLAATVSAANNKANEYKSGDCSGSLNYGHTGVKLATVTMDDSSHSVYLATGATYGPWLAYEGKTSNGGSCTGAYLGDLPGECVNLDNHFSGRRIRCVAKTLV
;
A
#
# COMPACT_ATOMS: atom_id res chain seq x y z
N MET A 1 49.88 -42.57 -5.79
CA MET A 1 49.68 -41.11 -5.74
C MET A 1 49.13 -40.67 -7.09
N LEU A 2 47.93 -40.09 -7.14
CA LEU A 2 47.39 -39.34 -8.28
C LEU A 2 46.20 -38.49 -7.80
N ALA A 3 46.05 -37.32 -8.41
CA ALA A 3 45.65 -36.05 -7.80
C ALA A 3 44.15 -35.88 -7.47
N ASN A 4 43.89 -35.17 -6.36
CA ASN A 4 42.61 -34.56 -6.00
C ASN A 4 42.31 -33.39 -6.95
N ASN A 5 41.26 -33.48 -7.76
CA ASN A 5 40.73 -32.34 -8.51
C ASN A 5 39.47 -31.84 -7.82
N ILE A 6 39.62 -30.82 -6.96
CA ILE A 6 38.49 -30.08 -6.40
C ILE A 6 38.08 -29.05 -7.47
N ILE A 7 37.02 -29.36 -8.22
CA ILE A 7 36.38 -28.41 -9.13
C ILE A 7 35.51 -27.49 -8.27
N GLY A 8 36.03 -26.31 -7.93
CA GLY A 8 35.29 -25.28 -7.21
C GLY A 8 34.17 -24.69 -8.08
N THR A 9 32.92 -24.93 -7.69
CA THR A 9 31.74 -24.33 -8.32
C THR A 9 31.60 -22.87 -7.88
N LEU A 10 31.80 -21.92 -8.80
CA LEU A 10 31.47 -20.52 -8.58
C LEU A 10 29.96 -20.32 -8.78
N VAL A 11 29.21 -20.19 -7.68
CA VAL A 11 27.79 -19.85 -7.72
C VAL A 11 27.66 -18.32 -7.83
N LEU A 12 27.34 -17.81 -9.02
CA LEU A 12 26.91 -16.42 -9.18
C LEU A 12 25.50 -16.27 -8.61
N GLY A 13 25.41 -15.78 -7.37
CA GLY A 13 24.15 -15.35 -6.78
C GLY A 13 23.62 -14.11 -7.50
N LEU A 14 22.53 -14.25 -8.25
CA LEU A 14 21.76 -13.12 -8.77
C LEU A 14 21.17 -12.35 -7.57
N ALA A 15 21.79 -11.25 -7.18
CA ALA A 15 21.18 -10.32 -6.24
C ALA A 15 20.04 -9.60 -6.96
N ALA A 16 18.80 -10.08 -6.79
CA ALA A 16 17.62 -9.35 -7.21
C ALA A 16 17.56 -8.05 -6.39
N THR A 17 17.82 -6.92 -7.03
CA THR A 17 17.57 -5.62 -6.43
C THR A 17 16.07 -5.48 -6.24
N VAL A 18 15.63 -5.43 -4.97
CA VAL A 18 14.25 -5.10 -4.64
C VAL A 18 13.93 -3.73 -5.23
N SER A 19 13.06 -3.71 -6.23
CA SER A 19 12.48 -2.48 -6.76
C SER A 19 11.75 -1.79 -5.60
N ALA A 20 12.09 -0.54 -5.31
CA ALA A 20 11.32 0.28 -4.39
C ALA A 20 9.87 0.25 -4.86
N ALA A 21 8.99 -0.41 -4.11
CA ALA A 21 7.58 -0.51 -4.48
C ALA A 21 7.05 0.91 -4.68
N ASN A 22 6.65 1.25 -5.91
CA ASN A 22 5.95 2.50 -6.19
C ASN A 22 4.81 2.64 -5.18
N ASN A 23 4.58 3.84 -4.65
CA ASN A 23 3.48 4.05 -3.72
C ASN A 23 2.16 3.61 -4.35
N LYS A 24 1.34 2.89 -3.57
CA LYS A 24 0.03 2.40 -4.02
C LYS A 24 -1.01 2.55 -2.93
N ALA A 25 -2.24 2.79 -3.35
CA ALA A 25 -3.43 2.72 -2.51
C ALA A 25 -4.56 2.09 -3.34
N ASN A 26 -4.42 0.81 -3.64
CA ASN A 26 -5.30 0.11 -4.58
C ASN A 26 -6.61 -0.30 -3.93
N GLU A 27 -7.74 0.06 -4.53
CA GLU A 27 -9.06 -0.16 -3.95
C GLU A 27 -9.72 -1.44 -4.47
N TYR A 28 -10.47 -2.12 -3.61
CA TYR A 28 -11.18 -3.35 -3.92
C TYR A 28 -12.62 -3.27 -3.41
N LYS A 29 -13.54 -3.96 -4.11
CA LYS A 29 -14.93 -4.13 -3.66
C LYS A 29 -15.06 -5.18 -2.54
N SER A 30 -14.04 -6.00 -2.35
CA SER A 30 -13.98 -6.94 -1.23
C SER A 30 -13.48 -6.22 0.03
N GLY A 31 -13.73 -6.82 1.21
CA GLY A 31 -13.25 -6.30 2.48
C GLY A 31 -11.82 -6.72 2.84
N ASP A 32 -11.17 -7.54 2.02
CA ASP A 32 -9.91 -8.24 2.29
C ASP A 32 -8.89 -8.13 1.14
N CYS A 33 -9.13 -7.18 0.21
CA CYS A 33 -8.32 -6.96 -0.99
C CYS A 33 -8.22 -8.18 -1.92
N SER A 34 -9.16 -9.12 -1.82
CA SER A 34 -9.29 -10.21 -2.78
C SER A 34 -10.03 -9.78 -4.05
N GLY A 35 -9.83 -10.54 -5.13
CA GLY A 35 -10.54 -10.31 -6.40
C GLY A 35 -9.97 -9.13 -7.21
N SER A 36 -10.79 -8.66 -8.15
CA SER A 36 -10.38 -7.59 -9.07
C SER A 36 -10.37 -6.23 -8.38
N LEU A 37 -9.41 -5.40 -8.79
CA LEU A 37 -9.35 -3.99 -8.40
C LEU A 37 -10.65 -3.27 -8.78
N ASN A 38 -11.15 -2.45 -7.86
CA ASN A 38 -12.15 -1.44 -8.18
C ASN A 38 -11.47 -0.25 -8.85
N TYR A 39 -10.40 0.26 -8.23
CA TYR A 39 -9.61 1.36 -8.76
C TYR A 39 -8.14 1.24 -8.33
N GLY A 40 -7.22 1.43 -9.28
CA GLY A 40 -5.78 1.37 -9.02
C GLY A 40 -5.19 2.77 -8.85
N HIS A 41 -4.53 3.03 -7.72
CA HIS A 41 -3.80 4.28 -7.48
C HIS A 41 -2.32 3.96 -7.37
N THR A 42 -1.50 4.44 -8.31
CA THR A 42 -0.05 4.25 -8.28
C THR A 42 0.68 5.51 -8.74
N GLY A 43 1.75 5.90 -8.05
CA GLY A 43 2.58 7.00 -8.51
C GLY A 43 3.67 7.41 -7.53
N VAL A 44 4.78 7.95 -8.06
CA VAL A 44 5.90 8.43 -7.25
C VAL A 44 5.51 9.61 -6.34
N LYS A 45 4.51 10.41 -6.74
CA LYS A 45 4.00 11.56 -5.97
C LYS A 45 2.57 11.35 -5.44
N LEU A 46 2.16 10.09 -5.26
CA LEU A 46 0.85 9.79 -4.67
C LEU A 46 0.83 10.28 -3.22
N ALA A 47 0.05 11.32 -2.93
CA ALA A 47 0.04 12.01 -1.63
C ALA A 47 -1.28 11.81 -0.88
N THR A 48 -2.41 11.94 -1.58
CA THR A 48 -3.75 11.75 -1.02
C THR A 48 -4.59 10.92 -1.98
N VAL A 49 -5.40 10.03 -1.43
CA VAL A 49 -6.30 9.17 -2.19
C VAL A 49 -7.65 9.11 -1.49
N THR A 50 -8.69 9.55 -2.19
CA THR A 50 -10.08 9.43 -1.73
C THR A 50 -10.62 8.08 -2.18
N MET A 51 -11.17 7.30 -1.27
CA MET A 51 -11.74 5.98 -1.57
C MET A 51 -13.07 6.14 -2.28
N ASP A 52 -13.30 5.40 -3.35
CA ASP A 52 -14.61 5.26 -3.95
C ASP A 52 -15.62 4.67 -2.95
N ASP A 53 -16.86 5.14 -2.99
CA ASP A 53 -17.87 4.70 -2.01
C ASP A 53 -18.32 3.25 -2.21
N SER A 54 -18.01 2.63 -3.36
CA SER A 54 -18.23 1.20 -3.62
C SER A 54 -17.06 0.29 -3.24
N SER A 55 -15.94 0.86 -2.76
CA SER A 55 -14.79 0.11 -2.27
C SER A 55 -14.96 -0.28 -0.80
N HIS A 56 -14.45 -1.45 -0.42
CA HIS A 56 -14.53 -1.99 0.94
C HIS A 56 -13.16 -2.28 1.56
N SER A 57 -12.10 -2.30 0.75
CA SER A 57 -10.73 -2.36 1.25
C SER A 57 -9.76 -1.61 0.34
N VAL A 58 -8.59 -1.29 0.89
CA VAL A 58 -7.48 -0.66 0.17
C VAL A 58 -6.17 -1.38 0.49
N TYR A 59 -5.41 -1.74 -0.53
CA TYR A 59 -4.05 -2.23 -0.36
C TYR A 59 -3.06 -1.06 -0.45
N LEU A 60 -2.38 -0.82 0.65
CA LEU A 60 -1.46 0.29 0.83
C LEU A 60 -0.02 -0.19 0.69
N ALA A 61 0.74 0.41 -0.21
CA ALA A 61 2.19 0.20 -0.25
C ALA A 61 2.89 1.39 0.36
N THR A 62 3.77 1.13 1.33
CA THR A 62 4.61 2.13 1.98
C THR A 62 6.02 2.03 1.38
N GLY A 63 6.48 3.10 0.72
CA GLY A 63 7.85 3.17 0.21
C GLY A 63 8.81 3.63 1.31
N ALA A 64 10.10 3.32 1.16
CA ALA A 64 11.15 3.71 2.14
C ALA A 64 11.24 5.22 2.42
N THR A 65 10.71 6.05 1.52
CA THR A 65 10.72 7.53 1.61
C THR A 65 9.45 8.11 2.24
N TYR A 66 8.47 7.29 2.61
CA TYR A 66 7.20 7.79 3.12
C TYR A 66 6.85 7.13 4.46
N GLY A 67 6.20 7.91 5.32
CA GLY A 67 5.67 7.44 6.59
C GLY A 67 4.44 6.55 6.40
N PRO A 68 3.78 6.15 7.51
CA PRO A 68 2.52 5.42 7.43
C PRO A 68 1.47 6.23 6.65
N TRP A 69 0.49 5.52 6.12
CA TRP A 69 -0.70 6.16 5.56
C TRP A 69 -1.58 6.65 6.71
N LEU A 70 -2.10 7.86 6.61
CA LEU A 70 -3.03 8.46 7.56
C LEU A 70 -4.46 8.25 7.09
N ALA A 71 -5.35 7.80 7.97
CA ALA A 71 -6.77 7.60 7.66
C ALA A 71 -7.64 8.79 8.08
N TYR A 72 -8.63 9.12 7.23
CA TYR A 72 -9.61 10.17 7.47
C TYR A 72 -11.05 9.70 7.19
N GLU A 73 -12.00 10.22 7.95
CA GLU A 73 -13.44 9.91 7.80
C GLU A 73 -14.09 10.59 6.60
N GLY A 74 -13.49 11.66 6.08
CA GLY A 74 -14.08 12.50 5.07
C GLY A 74 -13.27 12.57 3.80
N LYS A 75 -13.99 12.85 2.72
CA LYS A 75 -13.45 13.27 1.42
C LYS A 75 -14.36 14.34 0.85
N THR A 76 -13.84 15.24 0.02
CA THR A 76 -14.67 16.21 -0.71
C THR A 76 -15.45 15.56 -1.86
N SER A 77 -14.80 14.64 -2.57
CA SER A 77 -15.33 13.91 -3.74
C SER A 77 -14.39 12.75 -4.07
N ASN A 78 -14.77 11.90 -5.03
CA ASN A 78 -13.80 11.01 -5.67
C ASN A 78 -12.77 11.86 -6.44
N GLY A 79 -11.47 11.56 -6.25
CA GLY A 79 -10.35 12.37 -6.76
C GLY A 79 -10.13 13.69 -6.02
N GLY A 80 -10.81 13.91 -4.89
CA GLY A 80 -10.73 15.15 -4.11
C GLY A 80 -9.66 15.12 -3.01
N SER A 81 -9.95 15.82 -1.91
CA SER A 81 -9.05 15.94 -0.75
C SER A 81 -9.61 15.22 0.49
N CYS A 82 -8.72 14.78 1.38
CA CYS A 82 -9.12 14.26 2.69
C CYS A 82 -9.69 15.38 3.57
N THR A 83 -10.78 15.09 4.29
CA THR A 83 -11.45 16.02 5.20
C THR A 83 -11.95 15.28 6.44
N GLY A 84 -12.54 16.02 7.38
CA GLY A 84 -13.13 15.43 8.58
C GLY A 84 -12.08 14.99 9.60
N ALA A 85 -12.49 14.13 10.51
CA ALA A 85 -11.63 13.70 11.61
C ALA A 85 -10.54 12.73 11.11
N TYR A 86 -9.34 12.92 11.67
CA TYR A 86 -8.27 11.93 11.61
C TYR A 86 -8.65 10.69 12.43
N LEU A 87 -8.43 9.51 11.86
CA LEU A 87 -8.78 8.23 12.46
C LEU A 87 -7.58 7.54 13.11
N GLY A 88 -6.41 7.66 12.50
CA GLY A 88 -5.19 6.98 12.94
C GLY A 88 -4.26 6.66 11.78
N ASP A 89 -3.10 6.11 12.14
CA ASP A 89 -2.11 5.59 11.20
C ASP A 89 -2.57 4.20 10.71
N LEU A 90 -2.36 3.93 9.44
CA LEU A 90 -2.64 2.65 8.81
C LEU A 90 -1.35 1.88 8.58
N PRO A 91 -1.40 0.55 8.76
CA PRO A 91 -0.31 -0.30 8.33
C PRO A 91 -0.20 -0.24 6.79
N GLY A 92 1.01 -0.42 6.25
CA GLY A 92 1.12 -0.92 4.88
C GLY A 92 0.43 -2.30 4.81
N GLU A 93 -0.02 -2.70 3.61
CA GLU A 93 -0.85 -3.89 3.30
C GLU A 93 -2.36 -3.59 3.20
N CYS A 94 -3.19 -4.64 3.25
CA CYS A 94 -4.63 -4.53 3.06
C CYS A 94 -5.31 -3.98 4.31
N VAL A 95 -6.12 -2.94 4.12
CA VAL A 95 -6.92 -2.31 5.15
C VAL A 95 -8.38 -2.38 4.74
N ASN A 96 -9.23 -2.94 5.61
CA ASN A 96 -10.67 -2.87 5.46
C ASN A 96 -11.17 -1.45 5.78
N LEU A 97 -11.87 -0.83 4.83
CA LEU A 97 -12.32 0.56 4.95
C LEU A 97 -13.47 0.74 5.94
N ASP A 98 -14.28 -0.30 6.16
CA ASP A 98 -15.50 -0.24 6.94
C ASP A 98 -15.30 -0.55 8.42
N ASN A 99 -14.32 -1.40 8.75
CA ASN A 99 -14.21 -1.96 10.11
C ASN A 99 -12.82 -1.88 10.75
N HIS A 100 -11.79 -1.35 10.06
CA HIS A 100 -10.46 -1.20 10.67
C HIS A 100 -10.51 -0.31 11.93
N PHE A 101 -11.30 0.76 11.88
CA PHE A 101 -11.67 1.55 13.05
C PHE A 101 -13.12 1.25 13.42
N SER A 102 -13.35 0.72 14.63
CA SER A 102 -14.67 0.28 15.07
C SER A 102 -15.74 1.38 14.88
N GLY A 103 -16.72 1.13 14.02
CA GLY A 103 -17.84 2.03 13.74
C GLY A 103 -17.50 3.26 12.89
N ARG A 104 -16.27 3.36 12.35
CA ARG A 104 -15.80 4.52 11.58
C ARG A 104 -15.23 4.08 10.24
N ARG A 105 -15.83 4.56 9.15
CA ARG A 105 -15.38 4.25 7.79
C ARG A 105 -14.25 5.18 7.36
N ILE A 106 -13.19 4.60 6.82
CA ILE A 106 -12.10 5.32 6.15
C ILE A 106 -12.60 5.75 4.77
N ARG A 107 -12.60 7.06 4.49
CA ARG A 107 -12.98 7.61 3.17
C ARG A 107 -11.82 8.22 2.41
N CYS A 108 -10.71 8.50 3.09
CA CYS A 108 -9.53 9.06 2.46
C CYS A 108 -8.27 8.63 3.19
N VAL A 109 -7.21 8.44 2.44
CA VAL A 109 -5.87 8.17 2.98
C VAL A 109 -4.88 9.22 2.48
N ALA A 110 -3.98 9.66 3.34
CA ALA A 110 -2.91 10.61 3.01
C ALA A 110 -1.55 10.06 3.45
N LYS A 111 -0.47 10.45 2.78
CA LYS A 111 0.88 10.15 3.25
C LYS A 111 1.50 11.33 3.96
N THR A 112 2.23 11.03 5.01
CA THR A 112 3.20 11.93 5.61
C THR A 112 4.55 11.76 4.92
N LEU A 113 5.20 12.90 4.67
CA LEU A 113 6.63 12.91 4.38
C LEU A 113 7.36 12.58 5.68
N VAL A 114 8.33 11.67 5.61
CA VAL A 114 9.29 11.42 6.70
C VAL A 114 10.51 12.30 6.55
#